data_AF-A0A0N0MMQ1-F1
#
_entry.id   AF-A0A0N0MMQ1-F1
#
_cell.length_a   1.000
_cell.length_b   1.000
_cell.length_c   1.000
_cell.angle_alpha   90.00
_cell.angle_beta   90.00
_cell.angle_gamma   90.00
#
_symmetry.space_group_name_H-M   'P 1'
#
loop_
_entity.id
_entity.type
_entity.pdbx_description
1 polymer ?
#
loop_
_entity_poly.entity_id
_entity_poly.type
_entity_poly.pdbx_seq_one_letter_code
_entity_poly.pdbx_strand_id
1 'polypeptide(L)'
;MGRARPAANTSTGEYLQLELLDKNDKPFAWSGGGRHVNASKKLGAALFSKDSGYSKNDKLVWGYYLFNSPPGDEPLRESFREIGINLELRPNAVSKSVGSLHRGGYLLEAEKVGRVKFYKLNPRAAYDGSSGQQRHATQHARHPSTTCPPEKKEAS
;
A
#
# COMPACT_ATOMS: atom_id res chain seq x y z
N MET A 1 19.16 37.16 -7.04
CA MET A 1 19.06 36.51 -5.72
C MET A 1 18.01 37.24 -4.89
N GLY A 2 16.78 36.72 -4.83
CA GLY A 2 15.74 37.25 -3.95
C GLY A 2 15.92 36.67 -2.54
N ARG A 3 16.02 37.52 -1.52
CA ARG A 3 15.99 37.07 -0.12
C ARG A 3 14.58 36.56 0.21
N ALA A 4 14.47 35.30 0.61
CA ALA A 4 13.26 34.76 1.23
C ALA A 4 12.91 35.62 2.45
N ARG A 5 11.71 36.20 2.45
CA ARG A 5 11.17 36.86 3.65
C ARG A 5 10.43 35.79 4.46
N PRO A 6 10.76 35.58 5.74
CA PRO A 6 10.00 34.67 6.57
C PRO A 6 8.57 35.21 6.72
N ALA A 7 7.59 34.47 6.22
CA ALA A 7 6.20 34.68 6.58
C ALA A 7 5.89 33.72 7.73
N ALA A 8 5.77 34.27 8.94
CA ALA A 8 5.35 33.50 10.11
C ALA A 8 3.82 33.39 10.10
N ASN A 9 3.29 32.19 10.35
CA ASN A 9 1.87 32.04 10.62
C ASN A 9 1.57 32.67 11.98
N THR A 10 0.80 33.76 11.99
CA THR A 10 0.50 34.55 13.21
C THR A 10 -0.36 33.81 14.23
N SER A 11 -0.93 32.65 13.89
CA SER A 11 -1.72 31.82 14.80
C SER A 11 -0.91 30.73 15.51
N THR A 12 0.19 30.24 14.92
CA THR A 12 0.96 29.10 15.44
C THR A 12 2.42 29.42 15.75
N GLY A 13 2.96 30.55 15.26
CA GLY A 13 4.35 30.93 15.43
C GLY A 13 5.34 30.11 14.58
N GLU A 14 4.85 29.21 13.73
CA GLU A 14 5.69 28.42 12.84
C GLU A 14 6.17 29.26 11.65
N TYR A 15 7.46 29.19 11.38
CA TYR A 15 8.08 29.76 10.19
C TYR A 15 7.74 28.88 8.97
N LEU A 16 6.85 29.37 8.11
CA LEU A 16 6.64 28.76 6.79
C LEU A 16 7.76 29.25 5.88
N GLN A 17 8.70 28.36 5.57
CA GLN A 17 9.61 28.54 4.45
C GLN A 17 8.82 28.35 3.16
N LEU A 18 8.13 29.41 2.73
CA LEU A 18 7.60 29.51 1.38
C LEU A 18 8.81 29.71 0.47
N GLU A 19 9.36 28.63 -0.06
CA GLU A 19 10.20 28.72 -1.24
C GLU A 19 9.30 29.28 -2.36
N LEU A 20 9.46 30.58 -2.58
CA LEU A 20 8.86 31.29 -3.70
C LEU A 20 9.38 30.61 -4.96
N LEU A 21 8.54 29.75 -5.54
CA LEU A 21 8.68 29.24 -6.91
C LEU A 21 9.10 30.42 -7.79
N ASP A 22 10.24 30.27 -8.47
CA ASP A 22 10.70 31.30 -9.39
C ASP A 22 9.61 31.51 -10.45
N LYS A 23 9.32 32.75 -10.86
CA LYS A 23 8.20 33.01 -11.79
C LYS A 23 8.34 32.30 -13.14
N ASN A 24 9.54 31.79 -13.42
CA ASN A 24 9.89 31.03 -14.61
C ASN A 24 9.92 29.50 -14.39
N ASP A 25 9.64 29.00 -13.18
CA ASP A 25 9.43 27.58 -12.93
C ASP A 25 8.09 27.18 -13.55
N LYS A 26 8.15 26.70 -14.79
CA LYS A 26 7.05 25.93 -15.36
C LYS A 26 6.87 24.71 -14.45
N PRO A 27 5.63 24.37 -14.04
CA PRO A 27 5.40 23.15 -13.27
C PRO A 27 6.06 22.00 -14.01
N PHE A 28 7.08 21.39 -13.40
CA PHE A 28 7.68 20.20 -13.96
C PHE A 28 6.57 19.15 -14.03
N ALA A 29 6.26 18.67 -15.23
CA ALA A 29 5.31 17.59 -15.42
C ALA A 29 5.94 16.30 -14.85
N TRP A 30 5.83 16.14 -13.54
CA TRP A 30 6.34 15.00 -12.78
C TRP A 30 5.67 13.67 -13.19
N SER A 31 4.59 13.71 -13.97
CA SER A 31 3.90 12.49 -14.38
C SER A 31 4.71 11.71 -15.41
N GLY A 32 5.43 10.70 -14.96
CA GLY A 32 5.98 9.61 -15.79
C GLY A 32 4.92 8.72 -16.46
N GLY A 33 3.72 9.26 -16.72
CA GLY A 33 2.64 8.59 -17.45
C GLY A 33 1.59 7.86 -16.59
N GLY A 34 1.55 8.03 -15.26
CA GLY A 34 0.58 7.28 -14.44
C GLY A 34 0.35 7.76 -13.00
N ARG A 35 -0.52 7.03 -12.29
CA ARG A 35 -0.81 7.22 -10.86
C ARG A 35 0.36 6.71 -10.00
N HIS A 36 0.57 7.33 -8.84
CA HIS A 36 1.62 6.95 -7.90
C HIS A 36 1.01 6.35 -6.62
N VAL A 37 1.58 5.24 -6.17
CA VAL A 37 1.21 4.61 -4.90
C VAL A 37 2.20 5.01 -3.80
N ASN A 38 1.67 5.43 -2.65
CA ASN A 38 2.49 5.67 -1.47
C ASN A 38 2.75 4.33 -0.79
N ALA A 39 4.00 3.84 -0.82
CA ALA A 39 4.38 2.56 -0.20
C ALA A 39 5.40 2.76 0.93
N SER A 40 5.19 2.07 2.05
CA SER A 40 6.11 2.09 3.18
C SER A 40 7.38 1.31 2.85
N LYS A 41 8.51 2.00 2.67
CA LYS A 41 9.82 1.38 2.45
C LYS A 41 10.21 0.44 3.60
N LYS A 42 9.88 0.80 4.84
CA LYS A 42 10.17 -0.04 6.03
C LYS A 42 9.44 -1.37 5.97
N LEU A 43 8.14 -1.35 5.68
CA LEU A 43 7.33 -2.57 5.61
C LEU A 43 7.63 -3.38 4.35
N GLY A 44 7.86 -2.72 3.21
CA GLY A 44 8.35 -3.38 2.00
C GLY A 44 9.69 -4.08 2.24
N ALA A 45 10.68 -3.41 2.81
CA ALA A 45 11.97 -4.02 3.12
C ALA A 45 11.83 -5.21 4.10
N ALA A 46 11.00 -5.06 5.13
CA ALA A 46 10.72 -6.14 6.08
C ALA A 46 10.08 -7.35 5.40
N LEU A 47 9.05 -7.16 4.56
CA LEU A 47 8.40 -8.22 3.79
C LEU A 47 9.42 -8.98 2.93
N PHE A 48 10.30 -8.25 2.24
CA PHE A 48 11.27 -8.82 1.30
C PHE A 48 12.51 -9.43 1.98
N SER A 49 12.74 -9.15 3.26
CA SER A 49 13.82 -9.75 4.04
C SER A 49 13.81 -11.29 3.98
N LYS A 50 14.98 -11.90 4.15
CA LYS A 50 15.14 -13.36 4.21
C LYS A 50 14.43 -13.95 5.43
N ASP A 51 14.44 -13.23 6.54
CA ASP A 51 13.93 -13.70 7.84
C ASP A 51 12.46 -13.34 8.06
N SER A 52 11.80 -12.79 7.02
CA SER A 52 10.40 -12.37 7.12
C SER A 52 9.43 -13.56 7.21
N GLY A 53 9.86 -14.76 6.85
CA GLY A 53 8.99 -15.94 6.80
C GLY A 53 7.95 -15.91 5.66
N TYR A 54 7.88 -14.82 4.88
CA TYR A 54 7.08 -14.75 3.67
C TYR A 54 7.81 -15.41 2.50
N SER A 55 7.09 -16.24 1.77
CA SER A 55 7.57 -16.93 0.58
C SER A 55 7.79 -15.97 -0.60
N LYS A 56 8.43 -16.47 -1.66
CA LYS A 56 8.56 -15.72 -2.92
C LYS A 56 7.20 -15.40 -3.54
N ASN A 57 6.23 -16.31 -3.42
CA ASN A 57 4.88 -16.11 -3.96
C ASN A 57 4.12 -15.04 -3.17
N ASP A 58 4.30 -14.97 -1.84
CA ASP A 58 3.72 -13.90 -1.03
C ASP A 58 4.20 -12.53 -1.50
N LYS A 59 5.50 -12.40 -1.74
CA LYS A 59 6.13 -11.15 -2.23
C LYS A 59 5.62 -10.78 -3.62
N LEU A 60 5.50 -11.76 -4.51
CA LEU A 60 5.00 -11.57 -5.87
C LEU A 60 3.52 -11.15 -5.87
N VAL A 61 2.68 -11.85 -5.09
CA VAL A 61 1.25 -11.53 -4.96
C VAL A 61 1.07 -10.16 -4.31
N TRP A 62 1.85 -9.80 -3.29
CA TRP A 62 1.79 -8.46 -2.72
C TRP A 62 2.18 -7.37 -3.73
N GLY A 63 3.23 -7.61 -4.53
CA GLY A 63 3.60 -6.73 -5.64
C GLY A 63 2.48 -6.58 -6.66
N TYR A 64 1.76 -7.66 -6.98
CA TYR A 64 0.60 -7.60 -7.86
C TYR A 64 -0.50 -6.68 -7.30
N TYR A 65 -0.87 -6.85 -6.03
CA TYR A 65 -1.81 -5.95 -5.38
C TYR A 65 -1.31 -4.50 -5.37
N LEU A 66 -0.01 -4.28 -5.12
CA LEU A 66 0.59 -2.93 -5.07
C LEU A 66 0.39 -2.14 -6.36
N PHE A 67 0.49 -2.80 -7.51
CA PHE A 67 0.46 -2.14 -8.81
C PHE A 67 -0.87 -2.25 -9.56
N ASN A 68 -1.75 -3.18 -9.18
CA ASN A 68 -3.03 -3.41 -9.88
C ASN A 68 -4.26 -3.07 -9.05
N SER A 69 -4.12 -2.77 -7.75
CA SER A 69 -5.27 -2.36 -6.95
C SER A 69 -5.87 -1.04 -7.46
N PRO A 70 -7.20 -0.89 -7.41
CA PRO A 70 -7.85 0.39 -7.71
C PRO A 70 -7.47 1.48 -6.68
N PRO A 71 -7.73 2.76 -6.99
CA PRO A 71 -7.45 3.87 -6.08
C PRO A 71 -8.15 3.75 -4.73
N GLY A 72 -7.51 4.32 -3.71
CA GLY A 72 -8.05 4.47 -2.37
C GLY A 72 -8.21 3.14 -1.63
N ASP A 73 -9.42 2.90 -1.14
CA ASP A 73 -9.78 1.78 -0.28
C ASP A 73 -10.60 0.69 -0.98
N GLU A 74 -10.66 0.74 -2.31
CA GLU A 74 -11.39 -0.24 -3.10
C GLU A 74 -10.64 -1.60 -3.16
N PRO A 75 -11.36 -2.73 -3.15
CA PRO A 75 -10.75 -4.03 -3.37
C PRO A 75 -10.31 -4.23 -4.81
N LEU A 76 -9.25 -5.02 -4.98
CA LEU A 76 -8.97 -5.65 -6.26
C LEU A 76 -10.03 -6.74 -6.53
N ARG A 77 -10.89 -6.51 -7.52
CA ARG A 77 -12.00 -7.41 -7.89
C ARG A 77 -11.60 -8.44 -8.95
N GLU A 78 -10.48 -9.11 -8.69
CA GLU A 78 -10.03 -10.26 -9.47
C GLU A 78 -10.11 -11.53 -8.63
N SER A 79 -10.54 -12.62 -9.25
CA SER A 79 -10.48 -13.95 -8.67
C SER A 79 -9.04 -14.43 -8.56
N PHE A 80 -8.79 -15.37 -7.65
CA PHE A 80 -7.45 -15.99 -7.52
C PHE A 80 -7.00 -16.72 -8.81
N ARG A 81 -7.94 -17.07 -9.69
CA ARG A 81 -7.63 -17.64 -11.00
C ARG A 81 -7.09 -16.57 -11.95
N GLU A 82 -7.73 -15.41 -12.02
CA GLU A 82 -7.29 -14.30 -12.88
C GLU A 82 -5.91 -13.78 -12.44
N ILE A 83 -5.74 -13.53 -11.13
CA ILE A 83 -4.43 -13.16 -10.56
C ILE A 83 -3.39 -14.25 -10.86
N GLY A 84 -3.78 -15.53 -10.74
CA GLY A 84 -2.90 -16.67 -11.02
C GLY A 84 -2.45 -16.73 -12.47
N ILE A 85 -3.34 -16.43 -13.43
CA ILE A 85 -2.98 -16.34 -14.86
C ILE A 85 -1.92 -15.25 -15.07
N ASN A 86 -2.13 -14.07 -14.52
CA ASN A 86 -1.22 -12.93 -14.71
C ASN A 86 0.14 -13.10 -14.01
N LEU A 87 0.20 -13.92 -12.96
CA LEU A 87 1.42 -14.21 -12.22
C LEU A 87 2.05 -15.57 -12.56
N GLU A 88 1.48 -16.31 -13.51
CA GLU A 88 1.87 -17.69 -13.83
C GLU A 88 1.87 -18.63 -12.59
N LEU A 89 0.90 -18.40 -11.69
CA LEU A 89 0.70 -19.17 -10.47
C LEU A 89 -0.57 -20.00 -10.52
N ARG A 90 -0.55 -21.16 -9.86
CA ARG A 90 -1.78 -21.93 -9.60
C ARG A 90 -2.71 -21.13 -8.68
N PRO A 91 -4.05 -21.16 -8.88
CA PRO A 91 -4.99 -20.42 -8.03
C PRO A 91 -4.85 -20.74 -6.53
N ASN A 92 -4.53 -21.99 -6.18
CA ASN A 92 -4.29 -22.39 -4.79
C ASN A 92 -3.04 -21.74 -4.19
N ALA A 93 -2.01 -21.45 -4.99
CA ALA A 93 -0.81 -20.74 -4.52
C ALA A 93 -1.13 -19.26 -4.26
N VAL A 94 -1.95 -18.65 -5.13
CA VAL A 94 -2.45 -17.28 -4.91
C VAL A 94 -3.30 -17.23 -3.64
N SER A 95 -4.25 -18.15 -3.47
CA SER A 95 -5.11 -18.24 -2.28
C SER A 95 -4.29 -18.36 -0.98
N LYS A 96 -3.31 -19.26 -0.94
CA LYS A 96 -2.39 -19.40 0.20
C LYS A 96 -1.63 -18.09 0.47
N SER A 97 -1.15 -17.45 -0.58
CA SER A 97 -0.37 -16.21 -0.46
C SER A 97 -1.22 -15.04 0.07
N VAL A 98 -2.44 -14.88 -0.46
CA VAL A 98 -3.41 -13.92 0.04
C VAL A 98 -3.74 -14.21 1.50
N GLY A 99 -3.90 -15.47 1.88
CA GLY A 99 -4.08 -15.88 3.28
C GLY A 99 -2.93 -15.46 4.18
N SER A 100 -1.68 -15.72 3.79
CA SER A 100 -0.48 -15.30 4.53
C SER A 100 -0.37 -13.78 4.66
N LEU A 101 -0.56 -13.05 3.56
CA LEU A 101 -0.52 -11.59 3.53
C LEU A 101 -1.66 -10.97 4.34
N HIS A 102 -2.85 -11.58 4.31
CA HIS A 102 -3.96 -11.17 5.15
C HIS A 102 -3.64 -11.41 6.62
N ARG A 103 -3.22 -12.62 7.04
CA ARG A 103 -2.80 -12.87 8.43
C ARG A 103 -1.72 -11.88 8.89
N GLY A 104 -0.77 -11.62 8.00
CA GLY A 104 0.30 -10.64 8.13
C GLY A 104 -0.12 -9.18 8.23
N GLY A 105 -1.35 -8.86 7.86
CA GLY A 105 -1.85 -7.50 7.80
C GLY A 105 -1.37 -6.69 6.61
N TYR A 106 -0.71 -7.28 5.60
CA TYR A 106 -0.40 -6.56 4.36
C TYR A 106 -1.63 -6.38 3.46
N LEU A 107 -2.58 -7.32 3.54
CA LEU A 107 -3.88 -7.25 2.88
C LEU A 107 -5.02 -7.24 3.91
N LEU A 108 -6.11 -6.55 3.55
CA LEU A 108 -7.33 -6.48 4.35
C LEU A 108 -8.49 -7.02 3.50
N GLU A 109 -9.37 -7.81 4.11
CA GLU A 109 -10.65 -8.16 3.49
C GLU A 109 -11.47 -6.87 3.40
N ALA A 110 -12.02 -6.57 2.23
CA ALA A 110 -12.75 -5.32 1.99
C ALA A 110 -14.19 -5.56 1.55
N GLU A 111 -14.43 -6.63 0.79
CA GLU A 111 -15.74 -6.93 0.21
C GLU A 111 -15.96 -8.44 0.16
N LYS A 112 -17.22 -8.87 0.29
CA LYS A 112 -17.63 -10.27 0.16
C LYS A 112 -18.86 -10.36 -0.73
N VAL A 113 -18.75 -11.10 -1.84
CA VAL A 113 -19.85 -11.37 -2.76
C VAL A 113 -20.13 -12.87 -2.77
N GLY A 114 -21.26 -13.27 -2.19
CA GLY A 114 -21.57 -14.69 -1.96
C GLY A 114 -20.51 -15.35 -1.08
N ARG A 115 -19.79 -16.33 -1.65
CA ARG A 115 -18.68 -17.03 -0.97
C ARG A 115 -17.29 -16.46 -1.29
N VAL A 116 -17.20 -15.50 -2.21
CA VAL A 116 -15.94 -14.91 -2.66
C VAL A 116 -15.60 -13.71 -1.80
N LYS A 117 -14.34 -13.62 -1.36
CA LYS A 117 -13.80 -12.51 -0.60
C LYS A 117 -12.82 -11.74 -1.47
N PHE A 118 -12.96 -10.42 -1.50
CA PHE A 118 -12.03 -9.53 -2.17
C PHE A 118 -11.20 -8.76 -1.15
N TYR A 119 -9.95 -8.52 -1.52
CA TYR A 119 -8.95 -7.93 -0.64
C TYR A 119 -8.45 -6.61 -1.21
N LYS A 120 -8.01 -5.75 -0.32
CA LYS A 120 -7.34 -4.48 -0.62
C LYS A 120 -5.99 -4.41 0.07
N LEU A 121 -5.14 -3.50 -0.38
CA LEU A 121 -3.91 -3.15 0.32
C LEU A 121 -4.24 -2.58 1.70
N ASN A 122 -3.44 -2.94 2.70
CA ASN A 122 -3.48 -2.23 3.97
C ASN A 122 -2.91 -0.81 3.76
N PRO A 123 -3.65 0.26 4.10
CA PRO A 123 -3.20 1.65 3.92
C PRO A 123 -1.93 1.99 4.70
N ARG A 124 -1.57 1.19 5.73
CA ARG A 124 -0.28 1.31 6.45
C ARG A 124 0.90 0.77 5.64
N ALA A 125 0.67 -0.23 4.79
CA ALA A 125 1.68 -0.80 3.91
C ALA A 125 1.80 -0.03 2.60
N ALA A 126 0.66 0.24 1.94
CA ALA A 126 0.60 1.01 0.72
C ALA A 126 -0.78 1.63 0.49
N TYR A 127 -0.85 2.76 -0.21
CA TYR A 127 -2.09 3.47 -0.53
C TYR A 127 -1.99 4.26 -1.84
N ASP A 128 -2.94 4.05 -2.76
CA ASP A 128 -3.08 4.85 -3.99
C ASP A 128 -4.03 6.02 -3.70
N GLY A 129 -3.47 7.19 -3.38
CA GLY A 129 -4.24 8.38 -3.02
C GLY A 129 -3.42 9.43 -2.28
N SER A 130 -4.07 10.51 -1.88
CA SER A 130 -3.41 11.59 -1.13
C SER A 130 -2.98 11.16 0.27
N SER A 131 -1.98 11.84 0.83
CA SER A 131 -1.51 11.59 2.19
C SER A 131 -2.60 11.80 3.25
N GLY A 132 -3.53 12.75 3.02
CA GLY A 132 -4.68 12.98 3.90
C GLY A 132 -5.62 11.77 3.91
N GLN A 133 -5.98 11.25 2.74
CA GLN A 133 -6.80 10.04 2.60
C GLN A 133 -6.12 8.84 3.24
N GLN A 134 -4.82 8.65 3.00
CA GLN A 134 -4.05 7.58 3.64
C GLN A 134 -4.07 7.70 5.16
N ARG A 135 -3.87 8.90 5.71
CA ARG A 135 -3.93 9.14 7.16
C ARG A 135 -5.27 8.71 7.73
N HIS A 136 -6.37 9.09 7.10
CA HIS A 136 -7.70 8.64 7.52
C HIS A 136 -7.86 7.12 7.42
N ALA A 137 -7.50 6.51 6.29
CA ALA A 137 -7.61 5.07 6.07
C ALA A 137 -6.78 4.25 7.09
N THR A 138 -5.62 4.76 7.51
CA THR A 138 -4.76 4.06 8.48
C THR A 138 -5.31 4.02 9.91
N GLN A 139 -6.26 4.90 10.28
CA GLN A 139 -6.77 5.00 11.66
C GLN A 139 -7.34 3.68 12.18
N HIS A 140 -8.03 2.95 11.30
CA HIS A 140 -8.70 1.68 11.65
C HIS A 140 -7.96 0.44 11.12
N ALA A 141 -6.87 0.63 10.39
CA ALA A 141 -6.11 -0.48 9.83
C ALA A 141 -5.16 -1.07 10.89
N ARG A 142 -5.14 -2.41 11.02
CA ARG A 142 -4.15 -3.11 11.85
C ARG A 142 -2.74 -2.87 11.32
N HIS A 143 -1.74 -2.90 12.20
CA HIS A 143 -0.35 -2.78 11.78
C HIS A 143 0.12 -4.07 11.08
N PRO A 144 0.75 -4.00 9.89
CA PRO A 144 1.37 -5.17 9.29
C PRO A 144 2.51 -5.72 10.16
N SER A 145 2.62 -7.04 10.21
CA SER A 145 3.71 -7.76 10.88
C SER A 145 4.94 -7.80 9.98
N THR A 146 6.13 -7.68 10.57
CA THR A 146 7.40 -7.84 9.83
C THR A 146 7.76 -9.31 9.60
N THR A 147 7.12 -10.22 10.33
CA THR A 147 7.28 -11.67 10.19
C THR A 147 5.93 -12.32 9.86
N CYS A 148 5.96 -13.34 9.00
CA CYS A 148 4.79 -14.07 8.55
C CYS A 148 4.18 -14.84 9.73
N PRO A 149 2.94 -14.51 10.14
CA PRO A 149 2.30 -15.22 11.25
C PRO A 149 2.02 -16.67 10.87
N PRO A 150 2.21 -17.62 11.80
CA PRO A 150 1.92 -19.03 11.54
C PRO A 150 0.44 -19.23 11.17
N GLU A 151 0.17 -20.27 10.39
CA GLU A 151 -1.20 -20.72 10.18
C GLU A 151 -1.77 -21.16 11.52
N LYS A 152 -2.84 -20.51 11.97
CA LYS A 152 -3.62 -21.03 13.10
C LYS A 152 -4.18 -22.37 12.64
N LYS A 153 -3.67 -23.47 13.20
CA LYS A 153 -4.36 -24.75 13.13
C LYS A 153 -5.66 -24.56 13.90
N GLU A 154 -6.80 -24.65 13.23
CA GLU A 154 -8.07 -24.79 13.95
C GLU A 154 -7.92 -26.05 14.82
N ALA A 155 -8.11 -25.90 16.13
CA ALA A 155 -8.23 -27.05 17.01
C ALA A 155 -9.43 -27.86 16.51
N SER A 156 -9.14 -29.06 16.00
CA SER A 156 -10.14 -30.02 15.55
C SER A 156 -11.00 -30.50 16.72
#